data_AF-A0A239SZD8-F1
#
_entry.id   AF-A0A239SZD8-F1
#
_cell.length_a   1.000
_cell.length_b   1.000
_cell.length_c   1.000
_cell.angle_alpha   90.00
_cell.angle_beta   90.00
_cell.angle_gamma   90.00
#
_symmetry.space_group_name_H-M   'P 1'
#
loop_
_entity.id
_entity.type
_entity.pdbx_description
1 polymer ?
#
loop_
_entity_poly.entity_id
_entity_poly.type
_entity_poly.pdbx_seq_one_letter_code
_entity_poly.pdbx_strand_id
1 'polypeptide(L)'
;MNEMDRKQLPYKAIKRYWKLIQQDSRKLNHKRFYRPIFRAHLTNQEIIEKLLSYSDELKEYYNLYQLLLFHFQKKRSDLFFDLINETLETVNPIFQSVFKTFIKVKTKIINAFEQPYSNAKLEATNNLIKVIKRNAFGFRNFEHFKTRSCIALNIKIERTNLILSRS
;
A
#
# COMPACT_ATOMS: atom_id res chain seq x y z
N MET A 1 2.85 11.73 17.68
CA MET A 1 1.89 10.64 18.05
C MET A 1 2.32 9.81 19.28
N ASN A 2 3.60 9.75 19.67
CA ASN A 2 4.06 9.06 20.90
C ASN A 2 3.76 9.84 22.20
N GLU A 3 3.18 11.03 22.11
CA GLU A 3 2.95 11.93 23.25
C GLU A 3 1.56 11.75 23.89
N MET A 4 0.65 11.02 23.24
CA MET A 4 -0.70 10.84 23.76
C MET A 4 -0.74 9.72 24.80
N ASP A 5 -1.28 10.02 25.98
CA ASP A 5 -1.49 9.01 27.01
C ASP A 5 -2.44 7.92 26.49
N ARG A 6 -1.98 6.67 26.60
CA ARG A 6 -2.66 5.46 26.13
C ARG A 6 -4.04 5.26 26.77
N LYS A 7 -4.28 5.86 27.94
CA LYS A 7 -5.58 5.79 28.63
C LYS A 7 -6.62 6.72 28.02
N GLN A 8 -6.20 7.78 27.33
CA GLN A 8 -7.10 8.79 26.78
C GLN A 8 -7.95 8.26 25.62
N LEU A 9 -9.15 8.80 25.49
CA LEU A 9 -10.09 8.44 24.43
C LEU A 9 -9.51 8.66 23.02
N PRO A 10 -8.85 9.78 22.71
CA PRO A 10 -8.27 10.02 21.39
C PRO A 10 -7.28 8.95 20.94
N TYR A 11 -6.36 8.52 21.82
CA TYR A 11 -5.41 7.43 21.51
C TYR A 11 -6.15 6.13 21.17
N LYS A 12 -7.12 5.73 22.01
CA LYS A 12 -7.91 4.50 21.82
C LYS A 12 -8.72 4.56 20.52
N ALA A 13 -9.31 5.72 20.21
CA ALA A 13 -10.10 5.93 19.02
C ALA A 13 -9.23 5.82 17.75
N ILE A 14 -8.13 6.56 17.68
CA ILE A 14 -7.20 6.52 16.54
C ILE A 14 -6.66 5.10 16.37
N LYS A 15 -6.22 4.45 17.45
CA LYS A 15 -5.71 3.08 17.41
C LYS A 15 -6.75 2.06 16.97
N ARG A 16 -8.03 2.22 17.30
CA ARG A 16 -9.09 1.30 16.85
C ARG A 16 -9.44 1.50 15.39
N TYR A 17 -9.48 2.75 14.93
CA TYR A 17 -10.02 3.14 13.63
C TYR A 17 -8.96 3.54 12.60
N TRP A 18 -7.67 3.28 12.86
CA TRP A 18 -6.56 3.66 11.97
C TRP A 18 -6.73 3.22 10.51
N LYS A 19 -7.36 2.06 10.26
CA LYS A 19 -7.64 1.58 8.91
C LYS A 19 -8.61 2.48 8.14
N LEU A 20 -9.54 3.15 8.83
CA LEU A 20 -10.46 4.09 8.20
C LEU A 20 -9.73 5.34 7.71
N ILE A 21 -8.69 5.79 8.40
CA ILE A 21 -7.85 6.94 8.00
C ILE A 21 -7.15 6.66 6.67
N GLN A 22 -6.76 5.40 6.41
CA GLN A 22 -6.12 4.98 5.17
C GLN A 22 -7.10 4.62 4.05
N GLN A 23 -8.40 4.51 4.35
CA GLN A 23 -9.39 4.17 3.34
C GLN A 23 -9.62 5.37 2.41
N ASP A 24 -9.87 5.09 1.13
CA ASP A 24 -10.29 6.10 0.17
C ASP A 24 -11.60 6.76 0.63
N SER A 25 -11.55 8.07 0.87
CA SER A 25 -12.67 8.89 1.32
C SER A 25 -13.92 8.72 0.44
N ARG A 26 -13.75 8.52 -0.86
CA ARG A 26 -14.86 8.34 -1.83
C ARG A 26 -15.54 6.98 -1.75
N LYS A 27 -14.93 6.03 -1.05
CA LYS A 27 -15.43 4.65 -0.87
C LYS A 27 -15.87 4.38 0.57
N LEU A 28 -16.05 5.42 1.37
CA LEU A 28 -16.51 5.27 2.75
C LEU A 28 -17.96 4.83 2.78
N ASN A 29 -18.28 3.95 3.72
CA ASN A 29 -19.64 3.47 3.91
C ASN A 29 -20.48 4.52 4.65
N HIS A 30 -21.64 4.84 4.09
CA HIS A 30 -22.62 5.77 4.67
C HIS A 30 -23.58 5.10 5.67
N LYS A 31 -23.53 3.76 5.82
CA LYS A 31 -24.34 3.05 6.83
C LYS A 31 -23.87 3.41 8.24
N ARG A 32 -24.82 3.76 9.10
CA ARG A 32 -24.60 3.99 10.53
C ARG A 32 -24.58 2.68 11.28
N PHE A 33 -23.64 2.56 12.20
CA PHE A 33 -23.50 1.40 13.07
C PHE A 33 -23.09 1.86 14.46
N TYR A 34 -23.47 1.11 15.48
CA TYR A 34 -23.05 1.42 16.85
C TYR A 34 -21.51 1.36 16.97
N ARG A 35 -20.92 2.36 17.61
CA ARG A 35 -19.48 2.49 17.85
C ARG A 35 -19.23 2.58 19.35
N PRO A 36 -18.80 1.48 20.01
CA PRO A 36 -18.63 1.45 21.46
C PRO A 36 -17.69 2.52 22.02
N ILE A 37 -16.64 2.90 21.28
CA ILE A 37 -15.71 3.97 21.70
C ILE A 37 -16.42 5.31 21.85
N PHE A 38 -17.35 5.62 20.95
CA PHE A 38 -18.07 6.89 20.92
C PHE A 38 -19.46 6.81 21.55
N ARG A 39 -19.90 5.61 21.96
CA ARG A 39 -21.22 5.32 22.52
C ARG A 39 -22.38 5.86 21.66
N ALA A 40 -22.21 5.82 20.35
CA ALA A 40 -23.14 6.39 19.38
C ALA A 40 -23.18 5.57 18.08
N HIS A 41 -24.27 5.71 17.32
CA HIS A 41 -24.36 5.20 15.95
C HIS A 41 -23.73 6.22 15.00
N LEU A 42 -22.59 5.85 14.40
CA LEU A 42 -21.83 6.73 13.52
C LEU A 42 -21.52 6.04 12.19
N THR A 43 -21.46 6.84 11.13
CA THR A 43 -20.90 6.49 9.82
C THR A 43 -19.37 6.47 9.89
N ASN A 44 -18.72 5.91 8.87
CA ASN A 44 -17.27 5.94 8.81
C ASN A 44 -16.71 7.36 8.58
N GLN A 45 -17.48 8.22 7.90
CA GLN A 45 -17.10 9.62 7.69
C GLN A 45 -17.11 10.42 9.00
N GLU A 46 -18.19 10.34 9.78
CA GLU A 46 -18.29 11.02 11.08
C GLU A 46 -17.18 10.55 12.05
N ILE A 47 -16.77 9.29 11.95
CA ILE A 47 -15.63 8.78 12.73
C ILE A 47 -14.35 9.46 12.29
N ILE A 48 -14.06 9.50 10.99
CA ILE A 48 -12.86 10.16 10.48
C ILE A 48 -12.85 11.63 10.91
N GLU A 49 -13.94 12.37 10.73
CA GLU A 49 -14.05 13.77 11.16
C GLU A 49 -13.71 13.94 12.64
N LYS A 50 -14.23 13.07 13.52
CA LYS A 50 -13.87 13.05 14.96
C LYS A 50 -12.40 12.72 15.20
N LEU A 51 -11.82 11.77 14.46
CA LEU A 51 -10.40 11.42 14.61
C LEU A 51 -9.49 12.58 14.17
N LEU A 52 -9.83 13.25 13.07
CA LEU A 52 -9.07 14.39 12.55
C LEU A 52 -9.21 15.62 13.45
N SER A 53 -10.31 15.76 14.19
CA SER A 53 -10.46 16.86 15.17
C SER A 53 -9.51 16.77 16.37
N TYR A 54 -8.81 15.63 16.56
CA TYR A 54 -7.87 15.48 17.67
C TYR A 54 -6.50 16.10 17.41
N SER A 55 -6.15 16.37 16.14
CA SER A 55 -4.84 16.91 15.78
C SER A 55 -4.89 17.54 14.39
N ASP A 56 -4.54 18.82 14.31
CA ASP A 56 -4.43 19.53 13.03
C ASP A 56 -3.35 18.91 12.14
N GLU A 57 -2.21 18.52 12.72
CA GLU A 57 -1.16 17.78 12.01
C GLU A 57 -1.71 16.51 11.35
N LEU A 58 -2.49 15.70 12.08
CA LEU A 58 -3.11 14.49 11.52
C LEU A 58 -4.07 14.82 10.37
N LYS A 59 -4.83 15.90 10.49
CA LYS A 59 -5.76 16.37 9.47
C LYS A 59 -5.03 16.80 8.20
N GLU A 60 -3.94 17.53 8.32
CA GLU A 60 -3.11 17.95 7.19
C GLU A 60 -2.54 16.75 6.43
N TYR A 61 -1.90 15.81 7.14
CA TYR A 61 -1.34 14.61 6.50
C TYR A 61 -2.40 13.68 5.93
N TYR A 62 -3.58 13.60 6.55
CA TYR A 62 -4.71 12.88 5.98
C TYR A 62 -5.12 13.49 4.63
N ASN A 63 -5.26 14.81 4.56
CA ASN A 63 -5.64 15.50 3.33
C ASN A 63 -4.60 15.28 2.23
N LEU A 64 -3.31 15.44 2.54
CA LEU A 64 -2.21 15.18 1.62
C LEU A 64 -2.24 13.74 1.10
N TYR A 65 -2.39 12.76 2.01
CA TYR A 65 -2.50 11.35 1.64
C TYR A 65 -3.70 11.08 0.72
N GLN A 66 -4.88 11.62 1.03
CA GLN A 66 -6.08 11.43 0.21
C GLN A 66 -5.93 12.04 -1.18
N LEU A 67 -5.28 13.20 -1.28
CA LEU A 67 -5.02 13.85 -2.57
C LEU A 67 -4.02 13.05 -3.41
N LEU A 68 -2.93 12.56 -2.80
CA LEU A 68 -1.99 11.65 -3.45
C LEU A 68 -2.69 10.37 -3.93
N LEU A 69 -3.52 9.77 -3.07
CA LEU A 69 -4.30 8.58 -3.41
C LEU A 69 -5.28 8.84 -4.57
N PHE A 70 -5.88 10.03 -4.61
CA PHE A 70 -6.75 10.45 -5.70
C PHE A 70 -6.00 10.50 -7.04
N HIS A 71 -4.86 11.21 -7.10
CA HIS A 71 -4.04 11.28 -8.32
C HIS A 71 -3.52 9.90 -8.72
N PHE A 72 -3.16 9.07 -7.72
CA PHE A 72 -2.75 7.70 -7.94
C PHE A 72 -3.84 6.88 -8.67
N GLN A 73 -5.06 6.89 -8.15
CA GLN A 73 -6.16 6.12 -8.73
C GLN A 73 -6.65 6.67 -10.08
N LYS A 74 -6.54 7.98 -10.30
CA LYS A 74 -6.89 8.62 -11.57
C LYS A 74 -5.79 8.56 -12.61
N LYS A 75 -4.66 7.89 -12.30
CA LYS A 75 -3.51 7.74 -13.17
C LYS A 75 -2.94 9.06 -13.68
N ARG A 76 -2.96 10.09 -12.84
CA ARG A 76 -2.42 11.42 -13.16
C ARG A 76 -1.02 11.54 -12.58
N SER A 77 -0.03 10.96 -13.27
CA SER A 77 1.35 10.90 -12.80
C SER A 77 1.97 12.28 -12.58
N ASP A 78 1.69 13.24 -13.46
CA ASP A 78 2.28 14.57 -13.39
C ASP A 78 1.83 15.27 -12.10
N LEU A 79 0.52 15.44 -11.91
CA LEU A 79 -0.06 16.01 -10.70
C LEU A 79 0.35 15.26 -9.42
N PHE A 80 0.56 13.94 -9.49
CA PHE A 80 1.03 13.17 -8.33
C PHE A 80 2.45 13.57 -7.92
N PHE A 81 3.37 13.72 -8.89
CA PHE A 81 4.75 14.11 -8.62
C PHE A 81 4.89 15.60 -8.35
N ASP A 82 4.08 16.45 -8.97
CA ASP A 82 4.06 17.89 -8.71
C ASP A 82 3.69 18.16 -7.24
N LEU A 83 2.62 17.52 -6.76
CA LEU A 83 2.20 17.60 -5.36
C LEU A 83 3.30 17.11 -4.39
N ILE A 84 4.02 16.04 -4.75
CA ILE A 84 5.15 15.54 -3.94
C ILE A 84 6.28 16.57 -3.88
N ASN A 85 6.63 17.19 -5.00
CA ASN A 85 7.71 18.15 -5.06
C ASN A 85 7.35 19.45 -4.31
N GLU A 86 6.13 19.95 -4.47
CA GLU A 86 5.63 21.13 -3.76
C GLU A 86 5.62 20.97 -2.24
N THR A 87 5.30 19.76 -1.76
CA THR A 87 5.18 19.48 -0.32
C THR A 87 6.47 18.94 0.29
N LEU A 88 7.51 18.69 -0.50
CA LEU A 88 8.72 17.99 -0.04
C LEU A 88 9.44 18.69 1.12
N GLU A 89 9.48 20.02 1.12
CA GLU A 89 10.19 20.79 2.13
C GLU A 89 9.37 21.02 3.40
N THR A 90 8.03 20.99 3.29
CA THR A 90 7.11 21.32 4.38
C THR A 90 6.67 20.11 5.20
N VAL A 91 6.67 18.92 4.61
CA VAL A 91 6.28 17.68 5.30
C VAL A 91 7.32 17.20 6.29
N ASN A 92 6.88 16.42 7.27
CA ASN A 92 7.76 15.84 8.28
C ASN A 92 8.81 14.88 7.69
N PRO A 93 9.90 14.59 8.42
CA PRO A 93 11.01 13.77 7.92
C PRO A 93 10.61 12.36 7.44
N ILE A 94 9.53 11.79 8.00
CA ILE A 94 9.03 10.46 7.61
C ILE A 94 8.49 10.53 6.19
N PHE A 95 7.62 11.51 5.91
CA PHE A 95 7.10 11.74 4.55
C PHE A 95 8.20 12.15 3.58
N GLN A 96 9.16 12.98 4.00
CA GLN A 96 10.29 13.35 3.15
C GLN A 96 11.07 12.13 2.65
N SER A 97 11.33 11.15 3.52
CA SER A 97 12.04 9.92 3.13
C SER A 97 11.26 9.10 2.10
N VAL A 98 9.94 8.97 2.30
CA VAL A 98 9.04 8.28 1.37
C VAL A 98 9.00 9.00 0.02
N PHE A 99 8.87 10.32 0.03
CA PHE A 99 8.80 11.15 -1.17
C PHE A 99 10.11 11.13 -1.96
N LYS A 100 11.26 11.25 -1.29
CA LYS A 100 12.58 11.07 -1.92
C LYS A 100 12.71 9.71 -2.59
N THR A 101 12.18 8.67 -1.95
CA THR A 101 12.15 7.32 -2.54
C THR A 101 11.28 7.30 -3.80
N PHE A 102 10.06 7.86 -3.76
CA PHE A 102 9.18 7.94 -4.92
C PHE A 102 9.80 8.71 -6.08
N ILE A 103 10.47 9.84 -5.81
CA ILE A 103 11.21 10.61 -6.82
C ILE A 103 12.33 9.75 -7.42
N LYS A 104 13.12 9.06 -6.60
CA LYS A 104 14.20 8.17 -7.06
C LYS A 104 13.70 7.05 -7.98
N VAL A 105 12.51 6.52 -7.74
CA VAL A 105 11.90 5.45 -8.57
C VAL A 105 10.81 5.97 -9.51
N LYS A 106 10.79 7.27 -9.82
CA LYS A 106 9.72 7.95 -10.59
C LYS A 106 9.34 7.21 -11.86
N THR A 107 10.32 6.81 -12.67
CA THR A 107 10.08 6.09 -13.94
C THR A 107 9.32 4.78 -13.74
N LYS A 108 9.64 4.01 -12.68
CA LYS A 108 8.95 2.75 -12.36
C LYS A 108 7.51 3.00 -11.94
N ILE A 109 7.26 4.07 -11.19
CA ILE A 109 5.92 4.45 -10.75
C ILE A 109 5.09 4.91 -11.94
N ILE A 110 5.63 5.76 -12.83
CA ILE A 110 4.98 6.19 -14.09
C ILE A 110 4.61 4.97 -14.94
N ASN A 111 5.53 4.03 -15.11
CA ASN A 111 5.22 2.79 -15.82
C ASN A 111 4.07 2.02 -15.15
N ALA A 112 4.00 1.97 -13.82
CA ALA A 112 2.90 1.33 -13.12
C ALA A 112 1.54 2.04 -13.31
N PHE A 113 1.54 3.34 -13.60
CA PHE A 113 0.34 4.10 -13.93
C PHE A 113 -0.21 3.75 -15.30
N GLU A 114 0.68 3.70 -16.30
CA GLU A 114 0.31 3.50 -17.70
C GLU A 114 -0.01 2.04 -18.02
N GLN A 115 0.77 1.11 -17.47
CA GLN A 115 0.67 -0.29 -17.82
C GLN A 115 -0.61 -0.93 -17.24
N PRO A 116 -1.27 -1.82 -17.99
CA PRO A 116 -2.45 -2.56 -17.51
C PRO A 116 -2.08 -3.79 -16.65
N TYR A 117 -0.79 -4.10 -16.53
CA TYR A 117 -0.33 -5.30 -15.86
C TYR A 117 -0.48 -5.21 -14.34
N SER A 118 -1.09 -6.23 -13.75
CA SER A 118 -1.16 -6.39 -12.29
C SER A 118 -0.12 -7.38 -11.80
N ASN A 119 0.43 -7.14 -10.61
CA ASN A 119 1.30 -8.09 -9.93
C ASN A 119 0.57 -9.37 -9.46
N ALA A 120 -0.75 -9.48 -9.66
CA ALA A 120 -1.56 -10.59 -9.17
C ALA A 120 -1.08 -11.95 -9.71
N LYS A 121 -0.76 -12.03 -11.01
CA LYS A 121 -0.23 -13.27 -11.62
C LYS A 121 1.13 -13.65 -11.05
N LEU A 122 2.03 -12.67 -10.89
CA LEU A 122 3.36 -12.89 -10.30
C LEU A 122 3.26 -13.34 -8.84
N GLU A 123 2.38 -12.71 -8.06
CA GLU A 123 2.21 -13.04 -6.64
C GLU A 123 1.55 -14.41 -6.45
N ALA A 124 0.59 -14.79 -7.30
CA ALA A 124 0.02 -16.13 -7.31
C ALA A 124 1.10 -17.20 -7.56
N THR A 125 1.96 -16.97 -8.57
CA THR A 125 3.11 -17.82 -8.87
C THR A 125 4.09 -17.89 -7.69
N ASN A 126 4.47 -16.76 -7.11
CA ASN A 126 5.37 -16.71 -5.95
C ASN A 126 4.80 -17.46 -4.75
N ASN A 127 3.50 -17.35 -4.49
CA ASN A 127 2.85 -18.05 -3.39
C ASN A 127 2.81 -19.56 -3.61
N LEU A 128 2.54 -20.02 -4.83
CA LEU A 128 2.63 -21.44 -5.17
C LEU A 128 4.05 -21.97 -4.96
N ILE A 129 5.07 -21.25 -5.44
CA ILE A 129 6.48 -21.61 -5.24
C ILE A 129 6.85 -21.69 -3.75
N LYS A 130 6.39 -20.72 -2.94
CA LYS A 130 6.58 -20.73 -1.48
C LYS A 130 5.91 -21.94 -0.84
N VAL A 131 4.71 -22.33 -1.28
CA VAL A 131 3.99 -23.53 -0.81
C VAL A 131 4.78 -24.80 -1.16
N ILE A 132 5.29 -24.92 -2.39
CA ILE A 132 6.13 -26.05 -2.80
C ILE A 132 7.38 -26.17 -1.92
N LYS A 133 8.06 -25.05 -1.67
CA LYS A 133 9.23 -25.00 -0.79
C LYS A 133 8.88 -25.45 0.63
N ARG A 134 7.75 -25.00 1.18
CA ARG A 134 7.29 -25.34 2.53
C ARG A 134 6.92 -26.83 2.65
N ASN A 135 6.19 -27.36 1.66
CA ASN A 135 5.74 -28.75 1.66
C ASN A 135 6.90 -29.76 1.53
N ALA A 136 7.99 -29.36 0.88
CA ALA A 136 9.20 -30.18 0.77
C ALA A 136 10.11 -30.08 2.01
N PHE A 137 9.77 -29.25 3.01
CA PHE A 137 10.65 -28.89 4.13
C PHE A 137 11.99 -28.31 3.66
N GLY A 138 11.96 -27.56 2.54
CA GLY A 138 13.15 -27.06 1.87
C GLY A 138 13.70 -28.02 0.82
N PHE A 139 14.64 -27.53 0.02
CA PHE A 139 15.33 -28.32 -1.00
C PHE A 139 16.83 -28.21 -0.77
N ARG A 140 17.52 -29.35 -0.74
CA ARG A 140 18.98 -29.40 -0.64
C ARG A 140 19.66 -29.02 -1.95
N ASN A 141 19.01 -29.31 -3.08
CA ASN A 141 19.49 -28.99 -4.42
C ASN A 141 18.53 -27.98 -5.09
N PHE A 142 19.08 -26.86 -5.55
CA PHE A 142 18.32 -25.80 -6.22
C PHE A 142 17.72 -26.25 -7.55
N GLU A 143 18.40 -27.12 -8.31
CA GLU A 143 17.88 -27.61 -9.59
C GLU A 143 16.62 -28.47 -9.41
N HIS A 144 16.55 -29.25 -8.32
CA HIS A 144 15.33 -30.00 -7.99
C HIS A 144 14.19 -29.06 -7.60
N PHE A 145 14.49 -27.97 -6.88
CA PHE A 145 13.49 -26.95 -6.55
C PHE A 145 12.95 -26.26 -7.82
N LYS A 146 13.84 -25.86 -8.73
CA LYS A 146 13.48 -25.23 -10.00
C LYS A 146 12.63 -26.17 -10.85
N THR A 147 13.08 -27.41 -11.03
CA THR A 147 12.35 -28.45 -11.78
C THR A 147 10.94 -28.65 -11.23
N ARG A 148 10.81 -28.82 -9.92
CA ARG A 148 9.51 -29.03 -9.27
C ARG A 148 8.60 -27.80 -9.36
N SER A 149 9.17 -26.60 -9.28
CA SER A 149 8.42 -25.35 -9.46
C SER A 149 7.89 -25.21 -10.89
N CYS A 150 8.71 -25.50 -11.91
CA CYS A 150 8.30 -25.46 -13.31
C CYS A 150 7.18 -26.47 -13.63
N ILE A 151 7.33 -27.72 -13.13
CA ILE A 151 6.31 -28.77 -13.29
C ILE A 151 4.98 -28.33 -12.67
N ALA A 152 5.00 -27.81 -11.43
CA ALA A 152 3.77 -27.42 -10.73
C ALA A 152 3.06 -26.22 -11.38
N LEU A 153 3.82 -25.31 -12.01
CA LEU A 153 3.25 -24.20 -12.76
C LEU A 153 2.77 -24.62 -14.16
N ASN A 154 2.95 -25.89 -14.53
CA ASN A 154 2.70 -26.42 -15.87
C ASN A 154 3.32 -25.54 -16.97
N ILE A 155 4.45 -24.89 -16.66
CA ILE A 155 5.21 -24.15 -17.65
C ILE A 155 5.83 -25.24 -18.50
N LYS A 156 5.36 -25.42 -19.74
CA LYS A 156 6.12 -26.16 -20.74
C LYS A 156 7.51 -25.52 -20.72
N ILE A 157 8.52 -26.29 -20.33
CA ILE A 157 9.91 -25.92 -20.58
C ILE A 157 10.09 -26.07 -22.09
N GLU A 158 9.46 -25.19 -22.87
CA GLU A 158 9.97 -24.90 -24.19
C GLU A 158 11.39 -24.42 -23.94
N ARG A 159 12.34 -25.06 -24.63
CA ARG A 159 13.75 -24.67 -24.63
C ARG A 159 13.84 -23.22 -25.08
N THR A 160 13.58 -22.29 -24.17
CA THR A 160 13.90 -20.89 -24.32
C THR A 160 15.40 -20.86 -24.18
N ASN A 161 16.08 -20.96 -25.33
CA ASN A 161 17.46 -20.53 -25.44
C ASN A 161 17.47 -19.11 -24.85
N LEU A 162 18.06 -18.99 -23.66
CA LEU A 162 18.47 -17.72 -23.09
C LEU A 162 19.44 -17.12 -24.10
N ILE A 163 18.91 -16.37 -25.06
CA ILE A 163 19.68 -15.40 -25.82
C ILE A 163 19.99 -14.31 -24.81
N LEU A 164 21.02 -14.57 -24.00
CA LEU A 164 21.87 -13.55 -23.44
C LEU A 164 22.58 -12.89 -24.64
N SER A 165 21.86 -12.03 -25.37
CA SER A 165 22.52 -11.04 -26.21
C SER A 165 23.11 -10.01 -25.25
N ARG A 166 24.36 -10.26 -24.86
CA ARG A 166 25.30 -9.19 -24.58
C ARG A 166 25.32 -8.28 -25.80
N SER A 167 24.85 -7.05 -25.62
CA SER A 167 25.28 -5.84 -26.33
C SER A 167 25.11 -4.70 -25.33
#